data_AF-A0A7C4JQ35-F1
#
_entry.id   AF-A0A7C4JQ35-F1
#
_cell.length_a   1.000
_cell.length_b   1.000
_cell.length_c   1.000
_cell.angle_alpha   90.00
_cell.angle_beta   90.00
_cell.angle_gamma   90.00
#
_symmetry.space_group_name_H-M   'P 1'
#
loop_
_entity.id
_entity.type
_entity.pdbx_description
1 polymer ?
#
loop_
_entity_poly.entity_id
_entity_poly.type
_entity_poly.pdbx_seq_one_letter_code
_entity_poly.pdbx_strand_id
1 'polypeptide(L)'
;MEFFRLNWEFWIALKYVFSPKRERLTGIISIISIIGVALSVGALTVVNSVITGFKEALSEKILSLNPHISITFRNPEARERLLEIIKKEIPSKEIISIQETSTLQGLIIFSGAPVGIILKATNLEDLKKERGVQKIPN
;
A
#
# COMPACT_ATOMS: atom_id res chain seq x y z
N MET A 1 33.41 -7.60 28.68
CA MET A 1 34.27 -8.02 27.54
C MET A 1 34.11 -9.54 27.33
N GLU A 2 32.94 -10.02 26.92
CA GLU A 2 32.65 -11.48 26.82
C GLU A 2 32.30 -11.96 25.40
N PHE A 3 32.16 -11.07 24.42
CA PHE A 3 31.75 -11.42 23.05
C PHE A 3 32.77 -12.27 22.26
N PHE A 4 34.03 -12.33 22.69
CA PHE A 4 35.10 -13.02 21.94
C PHE A 4 35.23 -14.53 22.24
N ARG A 5 34.50 -15.08 23.22
CA ARG A 5 34.51 -16.53 23.53
C ARG A 5 33.61 -17.36 22.60
N LEU A 6 32.57 -16.72 22.03
CA LEU A 6 31.56 -17.35 21.18
C LEU A 6 32.12 -17.99 19.91
N ASN A 7 33.22 -17.48 19.34
CA ASN A 7 33.71 -17.95 18.04
C ASN A 7 34.15 -19.41 18.09
N TRP A 8 34.81 -19.86 19.16
CA TRP A 8 35.26 -21.25 19.28
C TRP A 8 34.10 -22.19 19.57
N GLU A 9 33.19 -21.79 20.45
CA GLU A 9 32.01 -22.55 20.86
C GLU A 9 31.03 -22.72 19.69
N PHE A 10 30.81 -21.66 18.90
CA PHE A 10 29.99 -21.69 17.70
C PHE A 10 30.59 -22.57 16.59
N TRP A 11 31.92 -22.52 16.40
CA TRP A 11 32.61 -23.38 15.43
C TRP A 11 32.49 -24.87 15.81
N ILE A 12 32.61 -25.17 17.10
CA ILE A 12 32.39 -26.53 17.63
C ILE A 12 30.94 -26.96 17.48
N ALA A 13 29.97 -26.09 17.80
CA ALA A 13 28.55 -26.39 17.66
C ALA A 13 28.17 -26.67 16.19
N LEU A 14 28.64 -25.82 15.25
CA LEU A 14 28.40 -26.00 13.82
C LEU A 14 29.03 -27.29 13.30
N LYS A 15 30.28 -27.57 13.70
CA LYS A 15 30.96 -28.83 13.38
C LYS A 15 30.21 -30.04 13.95
N TYR A 16 29.59 -29.91 15.13
CA TYR A 16 28.81 -30.98 15.75
C TYR A 16 27.47 -31.24 15.04
N VAL A 17 26.80 -30.18 14.58
CA VAL A 17 25.55 -30.27 13.79
C VAL A 17 25.80 -30.90 12.42
N PHE A 18 26.93 -30.59 11.78
CA PHE A 18 27.30 -31.11 10.45
C PHE A 18 28.25 -32.33 10.49
N SER A 19 28.50 -32.93 11.67
CA SER A 19 29.43 -34.06 11.78
C SER A 19 28.83 -35.36 11.23
N PRO A 20 29.44 -36.00 10.22
CA PRO A 20 28.94 -37.24 9.61
C PRO A 20 29.13 -38.49 10.48
N LYS A 21 29.80 -38.39 11.64
CA LYS A 21 30.13 -39.53 12.52
C LYS A 21 29.05 -39.89 13.55
N ARG A 22 27.85 -39.32 13.46
CA ARG A 22 26.73 -39.61 14.37
C ARG A 22 25.96 -40.85 13.90
N GLU A 23 25.17 -41.45 14.78
CA GLU A 23 24.17 -42.43 14.36
C GLU A 23 23.30 -41.85 13.24
N ARG A 24 23.10 -42.63 12.17
CA ARG A 24 22.44 -42.20 10.91
C ARG A 24 21.11 -41.46 11.16
N LEU A 25 20.36 -41.87 12.19
CA LEU A 25 19.07 -41.28 12.55
C LEU A 25 19.16 -39.81 12.97
N THR A 26 20.15 -39.44 13.79
CA THR A 26 20.20 -38.06 14.29
C THR A 26 20.73 -37.06 13.27
N GLY A 27 21.53 -37.51 12.30
CA GLY A 27 21.91 -36.69 11.14
C GLY A 27 20.70 -36.35 10.26
N ILE A 28 19.84 -37.34 9.99
CA ILE A 28 18.63 -37.16 9.17
C ILE A 28 17.66 -36.17 9.82
N ILE A 29 17.37 -36.33 11.12
CA ILE A 29 16.43 -35.45 11.84
C ILE A 29 16.94 -34.00 11.82
N SER A 30 18.24 -33.78 12.03
CA SER A 30 18.83 -32.43 12.05
C SER A 30 18.65 -31.69 10.71
N ILE A 31 18.83 -32.40 9.59
CA ILE A 31 18.64 -31.83 8.23
C ILE A 31 17.17 -31.48 8.01
N ILE A 32 16.24 -32.39 8.34
CA ILE A 32 14.80 -32.16 8.17
C ILE A 32 14.34 -30.98 9.03
N SER A 33 14.82 -30.86 10.27
CA SER A 33 14.48 -29.73 11.15
C SER A 33 14.97 -28.39 10.59
N ILE A 34 16.20 -28.32 10.08
CA ILE A 34 16.74 -27.08 9.49
C ILE A 34 15.90 -26.67 8.28
N ILE A 35 15.59 -27.61 7.39
CA ILE A 35 14.76 -27.34 6.20
C ILE A 35 13.35 -26.92 6.61
N GLY A 36 12.73 -27.61 7.57
CA GLY A 36 11.39 -27.29 8.04
C GLY A 36 11.28 -25.89 8.65
N VAL A 37 12.26 -25.49 9.46
CA VAL A 37 12.31 -24.14 10.03
C VAL A 37 12.56 -23.09 8.95
N ALA A 38 13.49 -23.34 8.04
CA ALA A 38 13.78 -22.42 6.93
C ALA A 38 12.56 -22.19 6.04
N LEU A 39 11.82 -23.25 5.69
CA LEU A 39 10.60 -23.16 4.90
C LEU A 39 9.48 -22.44 5.67
N SER A 40 9.30 -22.76 6.96
CA SER A 40 8.26 -22.14 7.81
C SER A 40 8.46 -20.62 7.93
N VAL A 41 9.66 -20.19 8.29
CA VAL A 41 9.99 -18.76 8.45
C VAL A 41 10.01 -18.06 7.09
N GLY A 42 10.52 -18.72 6.05
CA GLY A 42 10.53 -18.19 4.69
C GLY A 42 9.13 -17.91 4.15
N ALA A 43 8.21 -18.87 4.28
CA ALA A 43 6.83 -18.71 3.85
C ALA A 43 6.13 -17.55 4.58
N LEU A 44 6.29 -17.47 5.92
CA LEU A 44 5.70 -16.39 6.71
C LEU A 44 6.24 -15.02 6.30
N THR A 45 7.54 -14.93 6.06
CA THR A 45 8.21 -13.68 5.64
C THR A 45 7.70 -13.21 4.29
N VAL A 46 7.58 -14.11 3.31
CA VAL A 46 7.08 -13.78 1.97
C VAL A 46 5.63 -13.30 2.04
N VAL A 47 4.76 -14.02 2.75
CA VAL A 47 3.35 -13.63 2.88
C VAL A 47 3.22 -12.25 3.53
N ASN A 48 3.97 -12.01 4.60
CA ASN A 48 3.97 -10.70 5.25
C ASN A 48 4.45 -9.60 4.31
N SER A 49 5.54 -9.84 3.56
CA SER A 49 6.05 -8.90 2.57
C SER A 49 5.01 -8.58 1.49
N VAL A 50 4.26 -9.59 1.01
CA VAL A 50 3.22 -9.41 0.00
C VAL A 50 2.05 -8.59 0.55
N ILE A 51 1.53 -8.94 1.73
CA ILE A 51 0.39 -8.22 2.32
C ILE A 51 0.77 -6.78 2.66
N THR A 52 1.97 -6.55 3.20
CA THR A 52 2.44 -5.19 3.50
C THR A 52 2.60 -4.36 2.23
N GLY A 53 3.29 -4.88 1.20
CA GLY A 53 3.47 -4.16 -0.06
C GLY A 53 2.14 -3.93 -0.80
N PHE A 54 1.23 -4.91 -0.75
CA PHE A 54 -0.10 -4.77 -1.33
C PHE A 54 -0.96 -3.76 -0.57
N LYS A 55 -0.90 -3.76 0.76
CA LYS A 55 -1.58 -2.77 1.60
C LYS A 55 -1.11 -1.37 1.25
N GLU A 56 0.19 -1.13 1.13
CA GLU A 56 0.73 0.17 0.73
C GLU A 56 0.26 0.59 -0.66
N ALA A 57 0.36 -0.31 -1.65
CA ALA A 57 -0.07 -0.02 -3.01
C ALA A 57 -1.58 0.25 -3.13
N LEU A 58 -2.41 -0.52 -2.42
CA LEU A 58 -3.86 -0.29 -2.37
C LEU A 58 -4.20 0.98 -1.60
N SER A 59 -3.57 1.22 -0.45
CA SER A 59 -3.78 2.44 0.32
C SER A 59 -3.43 3.65 -0.52
N GLU A 60 -2.28 3.67 -1.18
CA GLU A 60 -1.89 4.76 -2.09
C GLU A 60 -2.90 4.93 -3.23
N LYS A 61 -3.34 3.85 -3.88
CA LYS A 61 -4.27 3.95 -5.00
C LYS A 61 -5.68 4.37 -4.58
N ILE A 62 -6.18 3.89 -3.44
CA ILE A 62 -7.51 4.24 -2.90
C ILE A 62 -7.51 5.68 -2.36
N LEU A 63 -6.47 6.07 -1.60
CA LEU A 63 -6.31 7.43 -1.05
C LEU A 63 -5.96 8.46 -2.12
N SER A 64 -5.33 8.06 -3.23
CA SER A 64 -5.12 8.95 -4.37
C SER A 64 -6.40 9.17 -5.19
N LEU A 65 -7.39 8.28 -5.11
CA LEU A 65 -8.63 8.39 -5.87
C LEU A 65 -9.78 9.01 -5.07
N ASN A 66 -9.68 9.02 -3.73
CA ASN A 66 -10.65 9.67 -2.87
C ASN A 66 -10.07 10.98 -2.30
N PRO A 67 -10.78 12.12 -2.46
CA PRO A 67 -10.37 13.34 -1.79
C PRO A 67 -10.43 13.12 -0.26
N HIS A 68 -9.37 13.50 0.44
CA HIS A 68 -9.29 13.37 1.91
C HIS A 68 -10.42 14.15 2.61
N ILE A 69 -10.88 15.24 1.98
CA ILE A 69 -12.00 16.05 2.42
C ILE A 69 -12.85 16.38 1.19
N SER A 70 -14.15 16.06 1.24
CA SER A 70 -15.11 16.43 0.19
C SER A 70 -16.12 17.41 0.77
N ILE A 71 -16.18 18.62 0.22
CA ILE A 71 -17.13 19.66 0.62
C ILE A 71 -18.14 19.84 -0.50
N THR A 72 -19.41 19.52 -0.21
CA THR A 72 -20.51 19.69 -1.16
C THR A 72 -21.30 20.93 -0.79
N PHE A 73 -21.46 21.85 -1.74
CA PHE A 73 -22.29 23.04 -1.59
C PHE A 73 -23.39 23.05 -2.65
N ARG A 74 -24.56 23.59 -2.29
CA ARG A 74 -25.74 23.66 -3.18
C ARG A 74 -25.94 25.04 -3.82
N ASN A 75 -25.39 26.09 -3.22
CA ASN A 75 -25.51 27.47 -3.68
C ASN A 75 -24.16 27.95 -4.27
N PRO A 76 -24.11 28.48 -5.51
CA PRO A 76 -22.90 29.03 -6.11
C PRO A 76 -22.20 30.11 -5.26
N GLU A 77 -22.95 30.92 -4.51
CA GLU A 77 -22.38 31.99 -3.66
C GLU A 77 -21.56 31.45 -2.47
N ALA A 78 -21.84 30.21 -2.03
CA ALA A 78 -21.08 29.58 -0.96
C ALA A 78 -19.66 29.18 -1.40
N ARG A 79 -19.41 29.12 -2.72
CA ARG A 79 -18.12 28.74 -3.32
C ARG A 79 -16.98 29.64 -2.85
N GLU A 80 -17.13 30.95 -3.03
CA GLU A 80 -16.06 31.92 -2.74
C GLU A 80 -15.76 31.98 -1.24
N ARG A 81 -16.80 31.96 -0.41
CA ARG A 81 -16.68 31.95 1.05
C ARG A 81 -16.00 30.68 1.57
N LEU A 82 -16.29 29.52 0.97
CA LEU A 82 -15.64 28.26 1.32
C LEU A 82 -14.15 28.26 0.93
N LEU A 83 -13.82 28.80 -0.24
CA LEU A 83 -12.42 28.94 -0.67
C LEU A 83 -11.61 29.85 0.26
N GLU A 84 -12.22 30.92 0.78
CA GLU A 84 -11.58 31.80 1.77
C GLU A 84 -11.38 31.11 3.12
N ILE A 85 -12.38 30.39 3.62
CA ILE A 85 -12.28 29.66 4.89
C ILE A 85 -11.21 28.58 4.80
N ILE A 86 -11.17 27.81 3.71
CA ILE A 86 -10.17 26.75 3.48
C ILE A 86 -8.75 27.33 3.49
N LYS A 87 -8.53 28.47 2.82
CA LYS A 87 -7.21 29.13 2.79
C LYS A 87 -6.80 29.74 4.13
N LYS A 88 -7.77 30.09 4.98
CA LYS A 88 -7.53 30.72 6.29
C LYS A 88 -7.28 29.70 7.40
N GLU A 89 -8.05 28.62 7.42
CA GLU A 89 -8.03 27.61 8.49
C GLU A 89 -7.04 26.47 8.22
N ILE A 90 -6.76 26.15 6.95
CA ILE A 90 -5.81 25.08 6.61
C ILE A 90 -4.48 25.71 6.18
N PRO A 91 -3.37 25.44 6.89
CA PRO A 91 -2.06 25.95 6.50
C PRO A 91 -1.71 25.45 5.09
N SER A 92 -1.27 26.36 4.23
CA SER A 92 -0.97 26.15 2.80
C SER A 92 0.06 25.04 2.50
N LYS A 93 0.70 24.47 3.54
CA LYS A 93 1.65 23.37 3.45
C LYS A 93 0.99 21.97 3.46
N GLU A 94 -0.26 21.86 3.94
CA GLU A 94 -1.05 20.60 3.94
C GLU A 94 -2.00 20.48 2.74
N ILE A 95 -2.25 21.57 2.02
CA ILE A 95 -3.13 21.59 0.85
C ILE A 95 -2.33 21.14 -0.38
N ILE A 96 -2.41 19.85 -0.71
CA ILE A 96 -1.73 19.26 -1.86
C ILE A 96 -2.47 19.60 -3.18
N SER A 97 -3.80 19.61 -3.17
CA SER A 97 -4.64 19.96 -4.31
C SER A 97 -6.06 20.31 -3.87
N ILE A 98 -6.69 21.30 -4.53
CA ILE A 98 -8.11 21.62 -4.40
C ILE A 98 -8.72 21.42 -5.78
N GLN A 99 -9.69 20.52 -5.89
CA GLN A 99 -10.38 20.25 -7.15
C GLN A 99 -11.86 20.56 -7.03
N GLU A 100 -12.37 21.36 -7.97
CA GLU A 100 -13.79 21.57 -8.14
C GLU A 100 -14.34 20.44 -9.03
N THR A 101 -15.39 19.77 -8.54
CA THR A 101 -16.03 18.70 -9.29
C THR A 101 -17.54 18.82 -9.22
N SER A 102 -18.18 18.73 -10.38
CA SER A 102 -19.63 18.65 -10.49
C SER A 102 -20.00 17.21 -10.78
N THR A 103 -20.79 16.60 -9.90
CA THR A 103 -21.23 15.21 -10.06
C THR A 103 -22.71 15.19 -10.45
N LEU A 104 -23.03 14.51 -11.54
CA LEU A 104 -24.38 14.30 -12.05
C LEU A 104 -24.66 12.80 -12.10
N GLN A 105 -25.83 12.38 -11.61
CA GLN A 105 -26.30 11.00 -11.78
C GLN A 105 -27.26 10.97 -12.96
N GLY A 106 -27.09 10.01 -13.86
CA GLY A 106 -27.88 9.89 -15.08
C GLY A 106 -28.09 8.44 -15.49
N LEU A 107 -28.80 8.23 -16.59
CA LEU A 107 -29.09 6.92 -17.12
C LEU A 107 -28.81 6.95 -18.63
N ILE A 108 -27.97 6.02 -19.09
CA ILE A 108 -27.71 5.81 -20.51
C ILE A 108 -28.49 4.58 -20.95
N ILE A 109 -29.22 4.69 -22.05
CA ILE A 109 -29.90 3.55 -22.66
C ILE A 109 -29.06 3.10 -23.86
N PHE A 110 -28.57 1.87 -23.82
CA PHE A 110 -27.87 1.25 -24.94
C PHE A 110 -28.55 -0.06 -25.32
N SER A 111 -28.94 -0.20 -26.59
CA SER A 111 -29.64 -1.39 -27.12
C SER A 111 -30.87 -1.82 -26.29
N GLY A 112 -31.63 -0.85 -25.77
CA GLY A 112 -32.84 -1.10 -24.97
C GLY A 112 -32.59 -1.47 -23.51
N ALA A 113 -31.33 -1.61 -23.07
CA ALA A 113 -30.99 -1.83 -21.67
C ALA A 113 -30.61 -0.50 -20.99
N PRO A 114 -31.32 -0.06 -19.93
CA PRO A 114 -30.95 1.11 -19.17
C PRO A 114 -29.78 0.81 -18.22
N VAL A 115 -28.72 1.62 -18.30
CA VAL A 115 -27.53 1.54 -17.44
C VAL A 115 -27.39 2.86 -16.67
N GLY A 116 -27.37 2.77 -15.33
CA GLY A 116 -27.11 3.93 -14.47
C GLY A 116 -25.66 4.39 -14.59
N ILE A 117 -25.46 5.69 -14.72
CA ILE A 117 -24.12 6.30 -14.81
C ILE A 117 -23.97 7.44 -13.79
N ILE A 118 -22.75 7.63 -13.32
CA ILE A 118 -22.37 8.80 -12.52
C ILE A 118 -21.36 9.58 -13.35
N LEU A 119 -21.76 10.75 -13.81
CA LEU A 119 -20.93 11.65 -14.59
C LEU A 119 -20.24 12.63 -13.64
N LYS A 120 -18.91 12.60 -13.59
CA LYS A 120 -18.12 13.49 -12.74
C LYS A 120 -17.33 14.45 -13.63
N ALA A 121 -17.78 15.70 -13.72
CA ALA A 121 -17.10 16.75 -14.45
C ALA A 121 -16.03 17.40 -13.57
N THR A 122 -14.86 17.66 -14.14
CA THR A 122 -13.74 18.33 -13.46
C THR A 122 -12.86 19.03 -14.50
N ASN A 123 -12.03 19.98 -14.06
CA ASN A 123 -11.14 20.73 -14.94
C ASN A 123 -9.89 19.90 -15.29
N LEU A 124 -9.62 19.74 -16.58
CA LEU A 124 -8.51 18.93 -17.11
C LEU A 124 -7.12 19.47 -16.72
N GLU A 125 -7.00 20.77 -16.46
CA GLU A 125 -5.72 21.41 -16.10
C GLU A 125 -5.29 21.11 -14.67
N ASP A 126 -6.25 20.90 -13.76
CA ASP A 126 -5.99 20.58 -12.36
C ASP A 126 -5.75 19.08 -12.12
N LEU A 127 -6.31 18.22 -12.98
CA LEU A 127 -6.08 16.77 -12.96
C LEU A 127 -4.61 16.37 -13.24
N LYS A 128 -3.87 17.17 -14.03
CA LYS A 128 -2.45 16.88 -14.35
C LYS A 128 -1.51 17.06 -13.15
N LYS A 129 -1.96 17.75 -12.10
CA LYS A 129 -1.19 17.96 -10.87
C LYS A 129 -1.28 16.76 -9.91
N GLU A 130 -2.16 15.79 -10.18
CA GLU A 130 -2.32 14.62 -9.33
C GLU A 130 -1.30 13.52 -9.63
N ARG A 131 -0.70 12.98 -8.56
CA ARG A 131 0.24 11.84 -8.62
C ARG A 131 -0.39 10.57 -9.22
N GLY A 132 -1.71 10.42 -9.16
CA GLY A 132 -2.44 9.25 -9.66
C GLY A 132 -2.58 9.15 -11.18
N VAL A 133 -2.45 10.25 -11.93
CA VAL A 133 -2.58 10.28 -13.40
C VAL A 133 -1.23 10.15 -14.11
N GLN A 134 -0.12 10.39 -13.39
CA GLN A 134 1.23 10.39 -13.97
C GLN A 134 1.81 8.98 -14.22
N LYS A 135 1.11 7.91 -13.86
CA LYS A 135 1.57 6.51 -13.98
C LYS A 135 0.66 5.64 -14.85
N ILE A 136 0.22 6.16 -15.99
CA ILE A 136 -0.24 5.31 -17.10
C ILE A 136 0.96 5.15 -18.04
N PRO A 137 1.82 4.13 -17.86
CA PRO A 137 2.80 3.80 -18.88
C PRO A 137 2.03 3.37 -20.15
N ASN A 138 2.50 3.90 -21.27
CA ASN A 138 2.12 3.47 -22.61
C ASN A 138 2.52 2.00 -22.84
#